data_AF-A0A8S3XL84-F1
#
_entry.id   AF-A0A8S3XL84-F1
#
_cell.length_a   1.000
_cell.length_b   1.000
_cell.length_c   1.000
_cell.angle_alpha   90.00
_cell.angle_beta   90.00
_cell.angle_gamma   90.00
#
_symmetry.space_group_name_H-M   'P 1'
#
loop_
_entity.id
_entity.type
_entity.pdbx_description
1 polymer ?
#
loop_
_entity_poly.entity_id
_entity_poly.type
_entity_poly.pdbx_seq_one_letter_code
_entity_poly.pdbx_strand_id
1 'polypeptide(L)' 'MEMADKAVSTVAKPQMRGLLNAVIKRNLIVALTLAGLSGFAFKQLVGNERKRRYAEFYRNYDAEKEFEEMRKKGLFQSC' A
#
# COMPACT_ATOMS: atom_id res chain seq x y z
N MET A 1 17.83 55.97 15.01
CA MET A 1 18.65 55.73 13.81
C MET A 1 18.98 54.25 13.78
N GLU A 2 18.03 53.39 13.44
CA GLU A 2 18.31 51.95 13.28
C GLU A 2 17.17 51.23 12.54
N MET A 3 16.75 51.78 11.39
CA MET A 3 15.75 51.16 10.52
C MET A 3 16.14 51.41 9.06
N ALA A 4 17.31 50.93 8.64
CA ALA A 4 17.77 51.11 7.25
C ALA A 4 18.69 50.01 6.70
N ASP A 5 18.95 48.91 7.42
CA ASP A 5 19.85 47.83 6.97
C ASP A 5 19.10 46.54 6.59
N LYS A 6 17.86 46.66 6.09
CA LYS A 6 17.06 45.52 5.57
C LYS A 6 16.75 45.62 4.08
N ALA A 7 17.55 46.38 3.33
CA ALA A 7 17.33 46.60 1.91
C ALA A 7 18.27 45.70 1.07
N VAL A 8 17.63 44.74 0.38
CA VAL A 8 18.17 43.90 -0.70
C VAL A 8 19.01 42.70 -0.24
N SER A 9 18.33 41.59 0.08
CA SER A 9 18.95 40.27 0.01
C SER A 9 19.34 39.97 -1.45
N THR A 10 20.62 40.04 -1.78
CA THR A 10 21.13 39.54 -3.06
C THR A 10 20.87 38.03 -3.13
N VAL A 11 20.07 37.58 -4.11
CA VAL A 11 19.80 36.15 -4.31
C VAL A 11 21.11 35.42 -4.54
N ALA A 12 21.44 34.47 -3.66
CA ALA A 12 22.62 33.62 -3.82
C ALA A 12 22.52 32.82 -5.12
N LYS A 13 23.64 32.65 -5.84
CA LYS A 13 23.64 31.95 -7.13
C LYS A 13 23.11 30.51 -6.95
N PRO A 14 22.04 30.13 -7.68
CA PRO A 14 21.50 28.79 -7.60
C PRO A 14 22.45 27.78 -8.23
N GLN A 15 22.22 26.50 -7.98
CA GLN A 15 23.00 25.43 -8.59
C GLN A 15 22.74 25.40 -10.12
N MET A 16 23.75 25.76 -10.91
CA MET A 16 23.64 25.87 -12.38
C MET A 16 24.07 24.59 -13.13
N ARG A 17 24.60 23.57 -12.43
CA ARG A 17 25.13 22.33 -13.04
C ARG A 17 24.69 21.10 -12.25
N GLY A 18 24.54 19.97 -12.93
CA GLY A 18 24.19 18.69 -12.29
C GLY A 18 22.75 18.58 -11.78
N LEU A 19 21.86 19.50 -12.17
CA LEU A 19 20.44 19.52 -11.81
C LEU A 19 19.75 18.19 -12.15
N LEU A 20 20.02 17.64 -13.34
CA LEU A 20 19.46 16.36 -13.78
C LEU A 20 19.88 15.20 -12.87
N ASN A 21 21.15 15.12 -12.50
CA ASN A 21 21.65 14.05 -11.63
C ASN A 21 21.04 14.14 -10.22
N ALA A 22 20.87 15.36 -9.69
CA ALA A 22 20.20 15.58 -8.41
C ALA A 22 18.73 15.10 -8.44
N VAL A 23 18.00 15.41 -9.52
CA VAL A 23 16.62 14.96 -9.71
C VAL A 23 16.53 13.44 -9.86
N ILE A 24 17.40 12.82 -10.66
CA ILE A 24 17.41 11.37 -10.85
C ILE A 24 17.64 10.65 -9.53
N LYS A 25 18.62 11.08 -8.73
CA LYS A 25 18.90 10.47 -7.42
C LYS A 25 17.70 10.57 -6.49
N ARG A 26 17.05 11.74 -6.42
CA ARG A 26 15.85 11.94 -5.61
C ARG A 26 14.72 11.03 -6.07
N ASN A 27 14.44 11.00 -7.38
CA ASN A 27 13.36 10.20 -7.93
C ASN A 27 13.60 8.69 -7.76
N LEU A 28 14.85 8.24 -7.85
CA LEU A 28 15.20 6.84 -7.63
C LEU A 28 14.89 6.41 -6.19
N ILE A 29 15.26 7.22 -5.20
CA ILE A 29 14.95 6.95 -3.79
C ILE A 29 13.43 6.90 -3.59
N VAL A 30 12.70 7.88 -4.12
CA VAL A 30 11.23 7.92 -4.02
C VAL A 30 10.61 6.69 -4.68
N ALA A 31 11.04 6.31 -5.88
CA ALA A 31 10.53 5.16 -6.60
C ALA A 31 10.75 3.85 -5.82
N LEU A 32 11.94 3.64 -5.26
CA LEU A 32 12.25 2.45 -4.47
C LEU A 32 11.41 2.38 -3.19
N THR A 33 11.27 3.50 -2.47
CA THR A 33 10.42 3.54 -1.26
C THR A 33 8.95 3.26 -1.60
N LEU A 34 8.43 3.86 -2.66
CA LEU A 34 7.05 3.67 -3.08
C LEU A 34 6.79 2.23 -3.54
N ALA A 35 7.71 1.63 -4.29
CA ALA A 35 7.63 0.23 -4.71
C ALA A 35 7.66 -0.74 -3.51
N GLY A 36 8.54 -0.48 -2.53
CA GLY A 36 8.59 -1.29 -1.31
C GLY A 36 7.31 -1.20 -0.49
N LEU A 37 6.79 0.02 -0.31
CA LEU A 37 5.54 0.27 0.43
C LEU A 37 4.34 -0.36 -0.27
N SER A 38 4.23 -0.23 -1.60
CA SER A 38 3.11 -0.80 -2.35
C SER A 38 3.12 -2.33 -2.30
N GLY A 39 4.29 -2.97 -2.44
CA GLY A 39 4.44 -4.41 -2.30
C GLY A 39 4.06 -4.91 -0.90
N PHE A 40 4.52 -4.21 0.14
CA PHE A 40 4.17 -4.52 1.52
C PHE A 40 2.67 -4.35 1.78
N ALA A 41 2.08 -3.24 1.33
CA ALA A 41 0.66 -2.97 1.47
C ALA A 41 -0.19 -4.06 0.81
N PHE A 42 0.16 -4.48 -0.41
CA PHE A 42 -0.55 -5.56 -1.09
C PHE A 42 -0.46 -6.89 -0.33
N LYS A 43 0.73 -7.25 0.17
CA LYS A 43 0.92 -8.47 0.97
C LYS A 43 0.05 -8.46 2.23
N GLN A 44 0.02 -7.33 2.96
CA GLN A 44 -0.75 -7.22 4.20
C GLN A 44 -2.26 -7.19 3.94
N LEU A 45 -2.71 -6.28 3.06
CA LEU A 45 -4.13 -6.01 2.87
C LEU A 45 -4.84 -7.09 2.05
N VAL A 46 -4.15 -7.72 1.10
CA VAL A 46 -4.75 -8.72 0.22
C VAL A 46 -4.29 -10.11 0.59
N GLY A 47 -2.97 -10.32 0.66
CA GLY A 47 -2.41 -11.66 0.89
C GLY A 47 -2.79 -12.23 2.26
N ASN A 48 -2.52 -11.48 3.32
CA ASN A 48 -2.76 -11.95 4.69
C ASN A 48 -4.23 -11.91 5.07
N GLU A 49 -5.00 -10.90 4.62
CA GLU A 49 -6.45 -10.86 4.83
C GLU A 49 -7.16 -12.07 4.22
N ARG A 50 -6.82 -12.45 2.98
CA ARG A 50 -7.39 -13.65 2.35
C ARG A 50 -7.09 -14.89 3.18
N LYS A 51 -5.82 -15.10 3.55
CA LYS A 51 -5.43 -16.24 4.40
C LYS A 51 -6.19 -16.26 5.72
N ARG A 52 -6.37 -15.10 6.36
CA ARG A 52 -7.13 -14.98 7.60
C ARG A 52 -8.59 -15.37 7.41
N ARG A 53 -9.25 -14.85 6.37
CA ARG A 53 -10.65 -15.18 6.07
C ARG A 53 -10.88 -16.67 5.82
N TYR A 54 -10.00 -17.32 5.06
CA TYR A 54 -10.07 -18.77 4.86
C TYR A 54 -9.87 -19.52 6.19
N ALA A 55 -8.89 -19.11 7.01
CA ALA A 55 -8.65 -19.75 8.31
C ALA A 55 -9.83 -19.55 9.28
N GLU A 56 -10.46 -18.37 9.27
CA GLU A 56 -11.65 -18.07 10.08
C GLU A 56 -12.85 -18.89 9.63
N PHE A 57 -13.07 -19.03 8.32
CA PHE A 57 -14.13 -19.86 7.77
C PHE A 57 -14.00 -21.31 8.27
N TYR A 58 -12.84 -21.94 8.07
CA TYR A 58 -12.63 -23.33 8.47
C TYR A 58 -12.53 -23.56 9.98
N ARG A 59 -12.35 -22.52 10.80
CA ARG A 59 -12.23 -22.68 12.26
C ARG A 59 -13.50 -23.24 12.89
N ASN A 60 -14.67 -22.81 12.42
CA ASN A 60 -15.96 -23.21 12.96
C ASN A 60 -16.86 -23.85 11.87
N TYR A 61 -16.28 -24.26 10.74
CA TYR A 61 -17.02 -24.84 9.64
C TYR A 61 -17.45 -26.27 9.97
N ASP A 62 -18.75 -26.51 9.98
CA ASP A 62 -19.35 -27.83 10.09
C ASP A 62 -19.91 -28.25 8.72
N ALA A 63 -19.25 -29.22 8.11
CA ALA A 63 -19.58 -29.68 6.76
C ALA A 63 -20.94 -30.39 6.68
N GLU A 64 -21.34 -31.10 7.74
CA GLU A 64 -22.61 -31.86 7.75
C GLU A 64 -23.80 -30.91 7.84
N LYS A 65 -23.69 -29.86 8.68
CA LYS A 65 -24.73 -28.84 8.80
C LYS A 65 -24.96 -28.08 7.50
N GLU A 66 -23.88 -27.61 6.86
CA GLU A 66 -23.97 -26.91 5.57
C GLU A 66 -24.51 -27.83 4.46
N PHE A 67 -24.10 -29.09 4.47
CA PHE A 67 -24.62 -30.11 3.55
C PHE A 67 -26.13 -30.33 3.74
N GLU A 68 -26.62 -30.47 4.97
CA GLU A 68 -28.05 -30.60 5.24
C GLU A 68 -28.85 -29.36 4.81
N GLU A 69 -28.31 -28.17 5.01
CA GLU A 69 -28.92 -26.93 4.53
C GLU A 69 -29.02 -26.89 3.00
N MET A 70 -27.95 -27.30 2.30
CA MET A 70 -27.95 -27.38 0.84
C MET A 70 -28.88 -28.49 0.32
N ARG A 71 -28.97 -29.62 1.02
CA ARG A 71 -29.90 -30.71 0.70
C ARG A 71 -31.35 -30.25 0.86
N LYS A 72 -31.68 -29.56 1.95
CA LYS A 72 -33.03 -28.99 2.19
C LYS A 72 -33.43 -27.97 1.12
N LYS A 73 -32.46 -27.23 0.58
CA LYS A 73 -32.65 -26.29 -0.53
C LYS A 73 -32.80 -26.98 -1.89
N GLY A 74 -32.71 -28.31 -1.96
CA GLY A 74 -32.87 -29.09 -3.20
C GLY A 74 -31.74 -28.86 -4.21
N LEU A 75 -30.57 -28.43 -3.74
CA LEU A 75 -29.44 -28.08 -4.61
C LEU A 75 -28.74 -29.31 -5.20
N PHE A 76 -28.91 -30.47 -4.57
CA PHE A 76 -28.28 -31.72 -4.99
C PHE A 76 -29.25 -32.59 -5.76
N GLN A 77 -28.80 -33.10 -6.91
CA GLN A 77 -29.55 -34.07 -7.71
C GLN A 77 -29.35 -35.51 -7.22
N SER A 78 -28.28 -35.77 -6.46
CA SER A 78 -27.81 -37.10 -6.06
C SER A 78 -28.02 -37.40 -4.57
N CYS A 79 -28.76 -36.56 -3.85
CA CYS A 79 -29.01 -36.70 -2.40
C CYS A 79 -30.45 -37.09 -2.09
#